data_AF-A0A9P1CNS8-F1
#
_entry.id   AF-A0A9P1CNS8-F1
#
_cell.length_a   1.000
_cell.length_b   1.000
_cell.length_c   1.000
_cell.angle_alpha   90.00
_cell.angle_beta   90.00
_cell.angle_gamma   90.00
#
_symmetry.space_group_name_H-M   'P 1'
#
loop_
_entity.id
_entity.type
_entity.pdbx_description
1 polymer ?
#
loop_
_entity_poly.entity_id
_entity_poly.type
_entity_poly.pdbx_seq_one_letter_code
_entity_poly.pdbx_strand_id
1 'polypeptide(L)'
;MDQQAGLAFLPVMVLSTVTASASLQGPSAASEDDDQEKWLDDKLQQISSLDFYDFLAFSKFNRRVDWPEGLHHVKSTCQDFLDFDQENGGRASKVWPSFLCEAYPFLRGATSCLEMMVLVAERFLFNLVNFNELDQLEFVEFCAGRAHLSREMLRQGFHQGASVDILFHPHHDMLSSKGLRTWFDMVVASRRKSLHWFATRCSSFVPLCISQSIRYEENSFYGDRSRPWVEQGNLQQEVTAMMMFFSFLLDCIPVLEQPTGSVLPKLPSLRNVLWFFDFKKTVTYMGSFAGPTSKPLQIWHPSSGPGSLFAAIARPRPDGLDNLASSGQSWDGSHTYTGNKEMLIESEHYTPEFGACVAQIYEQIRAS
;
A
#
# COMPACT_ATOMS: atom_id res chain seq x y z
N MET A 1 -14.64 -2.66 -53.20
CA MET A 1 -15.00 -3.92 -52.48
C MET A 1 -13.85 -4.25 -51.55
N ASP A 2 -13.58 -3.49 -50.50
CA ASP A 2 -14.50 -2.89 -49.52
C ASP A 2 -15.37 -3.94 -48.83
N GLN A 3 -14.84 -4.45 -47.72
CA GLN A 3 -15.65 -4.85 -46.57
C GLN A 3 -15.09 -4.13 -45.34
N GLN A 4 -15.74 -3.02 -44.98
CA GLN A 4 -15.60 -2.41 -43.66
C GLN A 4 -16.18 -3.39 -42.63
N ALA A 5 -15.31 -4.08 -41.90
CA ALA A 5 -15.72 -4.72 -40.65
C ALA A 5 -15.90 -3.61 -39.61
N GLY A 6 -17.14 -3.20 -39.37
CA GLY A 6 -17.47 -2.17 -38.40
C GLY A 6 -17.10 -2.61 -36.98
N LEU A 7 -15.98 -2.09 -36.47
CA LEU A 7 -15.64 -2.17 -35.05
C LEU A 7 -16.65 -1.31 -34.28
N ALA A 8 -17.62 -1.97 -33.65
CA ALA A 8 -18.54 -1.31 -32.73
C ALA A 8 -17.76 -0.67 -31.59
N PHE A 9 -17.85 0.65 -31.47
CA PHE A 9 -17.38 1.38 -30.31
C PHE A 9 -18.20 0.94 -29.09
N LEU A 10 -17.61 0.09 -28.25
CA LEU A 10 -18.08 -0.05 -26.87
C LEU A 10 -17.75 1.24 -26.11
N PRO A 11 -18.65 1.77 -25.26
CA PRO A 11 -18.35 2.94 -24.45
C PRO A 11 -17.14 2.67 -23.56
N VAL A 12 -16.12 3.51 -23.67
CA VAL A 12 -14.97 3.48 -22.76
C VAL A 12 -15.44 4.09 -21.44
N MET A 13 -15.57 3.28 -20.39
CA MET A 13 -15.58 3.82 -19.03
C MET A 13 -14.16 4.28 -18.69
N VAL A 14 -13.89 5.52 -19.07
CA VAL A 14 -13.06 6.43 -18.27
C VAL A 14 -13.80 6.65 -16.93
N LEU A 15 -13.16 7.21 -15.90
CA LEU A 15 -13.79 7.60 -14.62
C LEU A 15 -14.99 8.58 -14.73
N SER A 16 -15.44 8.91 -15.95
CA SER A 16 -16.54 9.80 -16.28
C SER A 16 -17.94 9.36 -15.83
N THR A 17 -18.16 8.13 -15.35
CA THR A 17 -19.47 7.72 -14.81
C THR A 17 -19.77 8.27 -13.40
N VAL A 18 -18.85 8.99 -12.76
CA VAL A 18 -19.15 9.87 -11.61
C VAL A 18 -19.32 11.33 -12.04
N THR A 19 -19.96 11.56 -13.19
CA THR A 19 -20.51 12.88 -13.57
C THR A 19 -22.03 12.96 -13.37
N ALA A 20 -22.52 12.39 -12.26
CA ALA A 20 -23.79 12.82 -11.67
C ALA A 20 -23.56 14.17 -10.98
N SER A 21 -23.65 15.26 -11.74
CA SER A 21 -23.72 16.63 -11.24
C SER A 21 -25.08 16.91 -10.59
N ALA A 22 -25.44 16.09 -9.60
CA ALA A 22 -26.48 16.43 -8.63
C ALA A 22 -25.86 17.36 -7.59
N SER A 23 -26.31 18.61 -7.59
CA SER A 23 -26.01 19.57 -6.52
C SER A 23 -26.69 19.13 -5.21
N LEU A 24 -26.08 18.20 -4.49
CA LEU A 24 -26.50 17.80 -3.15
C LEU A 24 -25.96 18.82 -2.15
N GLN A 25 -26.81 19.78 -1.80
CA GLN A 25 -26.63 20.61 -0.61
C GLN A 25 -26.80 19.73 0.65
N GLY A 26 -26.09 20.04 1.73
CA GLY A 26 -26.12 19.26 2.99
C GLY A 26 -27.55 19.07 3.58
N PRO A 27 -27.95 17.86 4.04
CA PRO A 27 -29.33 17.52 4.46
C PRO A 27 -30.00 18.21 5.68
N SER A 28 -29.31 19.12 6.40
CA SER A 28 -29.70 19.71 7.70
C SER A 28 -29.73 18.80 8.94
N ALA A 29 -29.49 19.43 10.11
CA ALA A 29 -28.82 18.91 11.33
C ALA A 29 -29.51 17.80 12.17
N ALA A 30 -30.35 16.96 11.59
CA ALA A 30 -30.84 15.73 12.22
C ALA A 30 -31.01 14.55 11.25
N SER A 31 -31.13 14.83 9.95
CA SER A 31 -31.00 13.85 8.86
C SER A 31 -29.57 13.75 8.31
N GLU A 32 -28.72 14.76 8.58
CA GLU A 32 -27.34 14.82 8.10
C GLU A 32 -26.48 13.60 8.46
N ASP A 33 -26.51 13.15 9.73
CA ASP A 33 -25.62 12.09 10.19
C ASP A 33 -25.94 10.73 9.54
N ASP A 34 -27.22 10.34 9.47
CA ASP A 34 -27.65 9.08 8.85
C ASP A 34 -27.41 9.08 7.32
N ASP A 35 -27.69 10.20 6.64
CA ASP A 35 -27.41 10.36 5.20
C ASP A 35 -25.89 10.38 4.91
N GLN A 36 -25.08 10.97 5.80
CA GLN A 36 -23.62 11.01 5.69
C GLN A 36 -22.98 9.64 5.93
N GLU A 37 -23.39 8.90 6.97
CA GLU A 37 -22.88 7.56 7.24
C GLU A 37 -23.25 6.58 6.13
N LYS A 38 -24.47 6.68 5.59
CA LYS A 38 -24.88 5.91 4.41
C LYS A 38 -24.04 6.27 3.17
N TRP A 39 -23.82 7.56 2.90
CA TRP A 39 -22.97 7.99 1.78
C TRP A 39 -21.53 7.48 1.95
N LEU A 40 -20.99 7.46 3.17
CA LEU A 40 -19.69 6.88 3.48
C LEU A 40 -19.66 5.37 3.21
N ASP A 41 -20.69 4.63 3.60
CA ASP A 41 -20.79 3.18 3.36
C ASP A 41 -20.87 2.87 1.85
N ASP A 42 -21.75 3.56 1.12
CA ASP A 42 -21.89 3.44 -0.33
C ASP A 42 -20.55 3.77 -1.05
N LYS A 43 -19.84 4.81 -0.58
CA LYS A 43 -18.53 5.20 -1.12
C LYS A 43 -17.41 4.23 -0.77
N LEU A 44 -17.39 3.72 0.47
CA LEU A 44 -16.42 2.74 0.91
C LEU A 44 -16.57 1.45 0.09
N GLN A 45 -17.81 0.99 -0.11
CA GLN A 45 -18.10 -0.14 -0.98
C GLN A 45 -17.61 0.09 -2.43
N GLN A 46 -17.82 1.30 -2.99
CA GLN A 46 -17.31 1.65 -4.32
C GLN A 46 -15.78 1.51 -4.41
N ILE A 47 -15.03 2.11 -3.48
CA ILE A 47 -13.56 2.11 -3.52
C ILE A 47 -12.94 0.76 -3.10
N SER A 48 -13.72 -0.09 -2.42
CA SER A 48 -13.38 -1.48 -2.08
C SER A 48 -13.72 -2.49 -3.19
N SER A 49 -14.38 -2.09 -4.27
CA SER A 49 -14.75 -2.97 -5.40
C SER A 49 -13.86 -2.84 -6.65
N LEU A 50 -12.93 -1.88 -6.67
CA LEU A 50 -12.08 -1.58 -7.82
C LEU A 50 -11.17 -2.75 -8.21
N ASP A 51 -11.02 -3.04 -9.50
CA ASP A 51 -10.06 -4.04 -9.99
C ASP A 51 -9.30 -3.63 -11.28
N PHE A 52 -8.37 -4.49 -11.73
CA PHE A 52 -7.56 -4.24 -12.93
C PHE A 52 -8.34 -4.03 -14.25
N TYR A 53 -9.66 -4.27 -14.30
CA TYR A 53 -10.51 -3.93 -15.45
C TYR A 53 -10.97 -2.46 -15.43
N ASP A 54 -11.04 -1.83 -14.26
CA ASP A 54 -11.32 -0.39 -14.11
C ASP A 54 -10.15 0.47 -14.62
N PHE A 55 -8.96 -0.12 -14.69
CA PHE A 55 -7.74 0.55 -15.14
C PHE A 55 -7.36 0.15 -16.57
N LEU A 56 -6.93 1.14 -17.37
CA LEU A 56 -6.69 0.92 -18.80
C LEU A 56 -5.41 0.07 -19.03
N ALA A 57 -5.60 -1.10 -19.64
CA ALA A 57 -4.56 -2.08 -19.92
C ALA A 57 -3.38 -1.53 -20.76
N PHE A 58 -2.16 -1.76 -20.27
CA PHE A 58 -0.89 -1.37 -20.91
C PHE A 58 -0.82 -1.63 -22.42
N SER A 59 -1.29 -2.79 -22.89
CA SER A 59 -1.21 -3.20 -24.30
C SER A 59 -2.05 -2.36 -25.27
N LYS A 60 -2.86 -1.39 -24.78
CA LYS A 60 -3.65 -0.47 -25.60
C LYS A 60 -2.97 0.87 -25.85
N PHE A 61 -1.79 1.13 -25.26
CA PHE A 61 -1.12 2.43 -25.32
C PHE A 61 0.06 2.45 -26.28
N ASN A 62 -0.21 2.82 -27.53
CA ASN A 62 0.80 3.06 -28.57
C ASN A 62 1.24 4.54 -28.65
N ARG A 63 1.02 5.33 -27.59
CA ARG A 63 1.44 6.75 -27.51
C ARG A 63 2.63 6.86 -26.57
N ARG A 64 3.71 7.49 -27.05
CA ARG A 64 4.88 7.83 -26.21
C ARG A 64 4.50 8.87 -25.16
N VAL A 65 5.14 8.80 -24.00
CA VAL A 65 5.08 9.84 -22.98
C VAL A 65 5.75 11.09 -23.52
N ASP A 66 5.04 12.22 -23.59
CA ASP A 66 5.59 13.51 -24.03
C ASP A 66 6.18 14.29 -22.85
N TRP A 67 7.06 13.63 -22.08
CA TRP A 67 7.78 14.21 -20.95
C TRP A 67 9.19 13.59 -20.82
N PRO A 68 10.16 14.04 -21.63
CA PRO A 68 11.50 13.47 -21.68
C PRO A 68 12.26 13.55 -20.34
N GLU A 69 12.06 14.63 -19.57
CA GLU A 69 12.71 14.86 -18.29
C GLU A 69 12.19 13.90 -17.22
N GLY A 70 10.87 13.66 -17.18
CA GLY A 70 10.26 12.68 -16.28
C GLY A 70 10.75 11.26 -16.57
N LEU A 71 10.84 10.88 -17.86
CA LEU A 71 11.39 9.60 -18.28
C LEU A 71 12.88 9.45 -17.95
N HIS A 72 13.67 10.52 -18.12
CA HIS A 72 15.08 10.53 -17.75
C HIS A 72 15.26 10.35 -16.23
N HIS A 73 14.48 11.07 -15.42
CA HIS A 73 14.50 10.93 -13.96
C HIS A 73 14.15 9.51 -13.52
N VAL A 74 13.03 8.97 -14.02
CA VAL A 74 12.60 7.59 -13.78
C VAL A 74 13.70 6.59 -14.12
N LYS A 75 14.32 6.72 -15.30
CA LYS A 75 15.40 5.81 -15.73
C LYS A 75 16.64 5.91 -14.85
N SER A 76 17.05 7.12 -14.45
CA SER A 76 18.18 7.32 -13.54
C SER A 76 17.90 6.66 -12.20
N THR A 77 16.78 7.00 -11.54
CA THR A 77 16.46 6.49 -10.20
C THR A 77 16.25 4.98 -10.19
N CYS A 78 15.69 4.38 -11.25
CA CYS A 78 15.65 2.92 -11.39
C CYS A 78 17.05 2.30 -11.54
N GLN A 79 17.98 2.92 -12.27
CA GLN A 79 19.37 2.44 -12.39
C GLN A 79 20.11 2.58 -11.06
N ASP A 80 20.07 3.77 -10.45
CA ASP A 80 20.69 4.09 -9.17
C ASP A 80 20.23 3.12 -8.06
N PHE A 81 18.94 2.77 -8.03
CA PHE A 81 18.40 1.78 -7.10
C PHE A 81 18.85 0.35 -7.41
N LEU A 82 18.93 -0.05 -8.69
CA LEU A 82 19.37 -1.39 -9.05
C LEU A 82 20.86 -1.62 -8.75
N ASP A 83 21.69 -0.60 -8.91
CA ASP A 83 23.10 -0.63 -8.51
C ASP A 83 23.22 -0.70 -6.97
N PHE A 84 22.46 0.11 -6.24
CA PHE A 84 22.39 0.04 -4.77
C PHE A 84 21.87 -1.31 -4.26
N ASP A 85 20.81 -1.87 -4.85
CA ASP A 85 20.31 -3.21 -4.50
C ASP A 85 21.39 -4.25 -4.77
N GLN A 86 22.09 -4.18 -5.90
CA GLN A 86 23.16 -5.11 -6.26
C GLN A 86 24.34 -5.09 -5.26
N GLU A 87 24.75 -3.91 -4.78
CA GLU A 87 25.71 -3.76 -3.68
C GLU A 87 25.18 -4.35 -2.36
N ASN A 88 23.86 -4.29 -2.13
CA ASN A 88 23.18 -4.77 -0.92
C ASN A 88 22.52 -6.15 -1.07
N GLY A 89 23.07 -7.00 -1.96
CA GLY A 89 22.72 -8.42 -2.13
C GLY A 89 21.97 -8.78 -3.42
N GLY A 90 21.51 -7.78 -4.17
CA GLY A 90 20.81 -7.89 -5.45
C GLY A 90 19.55 -8.72 -5.34
N ARG A 91 18.63 -8.38 -4.43
CA ARG A 91 17.41 -9.19 -4.22
C ARG A 91 16.29 -8.71 -5.13
N ALA A 92 16.04 -7.41 -5.17
CA ALA A 92 15.02 -6.80 -6.02
C ALA A 92 15.30 -7.12 -7.50
N SER A 93 16.54 -6.91 -7.96
CA SER A 93 16.97 -7.15 -9.34
C SER A 93 16.77 -8.59 -9.83
N LYS A 94 16.84 -9.58 -8.92
CA LYS A 94 16.65 -11.01 -9.23
C LYS A 94 15.19 -11.46 -9.18
N VAL A 95 14.36 -10.80 -8.39
CA VAL A 95 13.02 -11.29 -8.03
C VAL A 95 11.90 -10.46 -8.66
N TRP A 96 12.01 -9.14 -8.68
CA TRP A 96 10.97 -8.28 -9.23
C TRP A 96 10.64 -8.56 -10.71
N PRO A 97 11.56 -8.96 -11.60
CA PRO A 97 11.23 -9.33 -12.98
C PRO A 97 10.14 -10.41 -13.10
N SER A 98 10.08 -11.38 -12.19
CA SER A 98 9.05 -12.43 -12.24
C SER A 98 7.68 -11.87 -11.85
N PHE A 99 7.59 -11.10 -10.76
CA PHE A 99 6.38 -10.39 -10.35
C PHE A 99 5.89 -9.42 -11.44
N LEU A 100 6.81 -8.65 -12.03
CA LEU A 100 6.52 -7.73 -13.14
C LEU A 100 5.94 -8.49 -14.34
N CYS A 101 6.50 -9.64 -14.72
CA CYS A 101 5.98 -10.47 -15.82
C CYS A 101 4.64 -11.16 -15.50
N GLU A 102 4.32 -11.41 -14.23
CA GLU A 102 3.02 -11.95 -13.82
C GLU A 102 1.93 -10.88 -13.84
N ALA A 103 2.20 -9.67 -13.36
CA ALA A 103 1.29 -8.54 -13.53
C ALA A 103 1.13 -8.15 -15.01
N TYR A 104 2.24 -8.19 -15.76
CA TYR A 104 2.34 -7.66 -17.11
C TYR A 104 2.99 -8.67 -18.07
N PRO A 105 2.23 -9.63 -18.61
CA PRO A 105 2.73 -10.67 -19.50
C PRO A 105 3.56 -10.20 -20.72
N PHE A 106 3.37 -8.96 -21.19
CA PHE A 106 4.13 -8.39 -22.30
C PHE A 106 5.56 -7.98 -21.91
N LEU A 107 5.84 -7.74 -20.62
CA LEU A 107 7.19 -7.44 -20.12
C LEU A 107 8.18 -8.60 -20.30
N ARG A 108 7.70 -9.81 -20.58
CA ARG A 108 8.55 -10.96 -20.96
C ARG A 108 9.39 -10.72 -22.22
N GLY A 109 9.07 -9.69 -23.02
CA GLY A 109 9.89 -9.24 -24.16
C GLY A 109 11.00 -8.25 -23.80
N ALA A 110 11.02 -7.72 -22.57
CA ALA A 110 12.05 -6.78 -22.12
C ALA A 110 13.38 -7.49 -21.82
N THR A 111 14.49 -6.80 -22.06
CA THR A 111 15.86 -7.32 -21.97
C THR A 111 16.48 -7.22 -20.59
N SER A 112 15.91 -6.42 -19.68
CA SER A 112 16.48 -6.16 -18.35
C SER A 112 15.42 -5.77 -17.31
N CYS A 113 15.74 -5.91 -16.01
CA CYS A 113 14.90 -5.42 -14.93
C CYS A 113 14.66 -3.90 -15.02
N LEU A 114 15.71 -3.14 -15.40
CA LEU A 114 15.61 -1.69 -15.63
C LEU A 114 14.53 -1.36 -16.67
N GLU A 115 14.57 -2.03 -17.83
CA GLU A 115 13.58 -1.83 -18.90
C GLU A 115 12.16 -2.15 -18.43
N MET A 116 11.97 -3.25 -17.68
CA MET A 116 10.66 -3.58 -17.11
C MET A 116 10.16 -2.51 -16.13
N MET A 117 11.04 -1.99 -15.27
CA MET A 117 10.68 -0.95 -14.29
C MET A 117 10.35 0.38 -14.98
N VAL A 118 11.14 0.79 -15.98
CA VAL A 118 10.89 1.99 -16.77
C VAL A 118 9.56 1.87 -17.53
N LEU A 119 9.26 0.74 -18.16
CA LEU A 119 8.00 0.52 -18.88
C LEU A 119 6.77 0.61 -17.94
N VAL A 120 6.86 0.12 -16.70
CA VAL A 120 5.80 0.28 -15.69
C VAL A 120 5.64 1.74 -15.27
N ALA A 121 6.75 2.44 -15.00
CA ALA A 121 6.73 3.85 -14.62
C ALA A 121 6.24 4.77 -15.75
N GLU A 122 6.55 4.47 -17.03
CA GLU A 122 6.02 5.18 -18.21
C GLU A 122 4.49 5.19 -18.23
N ARG A 123 3.81 4.16 -17.71
CA ARG A 123 2.34 4.14 -17.60
C ARG A 123 1.82 5.20 -16.64
N PHE A 124 2.46 5.38 -15.48
CA PHE A 124 2.11 6.46 -14.55
C PHE A 124 2.42 7.81 -15.18
N LEU A 125 3.60 8.00 -15.78
CA LEU A 125 3.95 9.27 -16.44
C LEU A 125 2.93 9.61 -17.55
N PHE A 126 2.51 8.62 -18.34
CA PHE A 126 1.43 8.79 -19.31
C PHE A 126 0.13 9.21 -18.62
N ASN A 127 -0.28 8.51 -17.56
CA ASN A 127 -1.52 8.80 -16.86
C ASN A 127 -1.53 10.22 -16.27
N LEU A 128 -0.41 10.63 -15.66
CA LEU A 128 -0.22 11.95 -15.07
C LEU A 128 -0.30 13.09 -16.12
N VAL A 129 0.24 12.86 -17.32
CA VAL A 129 0.23 13.86 -18.41
C VAL A 129 -1.11 13.92 -19.16
N ASN A 130 -1.88 12.82 -19.20
CA ASN A 130 -3.04 12.69 -20.10
C ASN A 130 -4.42 12.65 -19.41
N PHE A 131 -4.48 12.51 -18.08
CA PHE A 131 -5.75 12.53 -17.33
C PHE A 131 -5.84 13.75 -16.39
N ASN A 132 -7.07 14.08 -16.01
CA ASN A 132 -7.33 15.12 -15.02
C ASN A 132 -6.94 14.61 -13.63
N GLU A 133 -6.26 15.44 -12.84
CA GLU A 133 -5.86 15.12 -11.45
C GLU A 133 -7.08 14.81 -10.55
N LEU A 134 -8.25 15.37 -10.88
CA LEU A 134 -9.51 15.09 -10.17
C LEU A 134 -10.08 13.68 -10.43
N ASP A 135 -9.59 12.98 -11.45
CA ASP A 135 -9.96 11.59 -11.77
C ASP A 135 -8.93 10.57 -11.23
N GLN A 136 -7.87 11.03 -10.55
CA GLN A 136 -6.76 10.20 -10.07
C GLN A 136 -6.87 9.91 -8.57
N LEU A 137 -6.29 8.79 -8.13
CA LEU A 137 -6.39 8.36 -6.73
C LEU A 137 -5.57 9.28 -5.80
N GLU A 138 -6.25 9.85 -4.81
CA GLU A 138 -5.70 10.67 -3.72
C GLU A 138 -5.08 9.81 -2.62
N PHE A 139 -5.58 8.60 -2.44
CA PHE A 139 -5.03 7.62 -1.52
C PHE A 139 -5.32 6.17 -1.94
N VAL A 140 -4.48 5.26 -1.45
CA VAL A 140 -4.67 3.81 -1.52
C VAL A 140 -4.34 3.19 -0.17
N GLU A 141 -5.30 2.51 0.45
CA GLU A 141 -5.10 1.70 1.66
C GLU A 141 -4.87 0.23 1.27
N PHE A 142 -3.63 -0.23 1.36
CA PHE A 142 -3.20 -1.58 1.02
C PHE A 142 -3.22 -2.50 2.24
N CYS A 143 -3.89 -3.66 2.12
CA CYS A 143 -4.26 -4.57 3.23
C CYS A 143 -5.18 -3.89 4.27
N ALA A 144 -6.22 -3.23 3.78
CA ALA A 144 -7.08 -2.35 4.57
C ALA A 144 -7.88 -3.02 5.71
N GLY A 145 -8.09 -4.35 5.69
CA GLY A 145 -8.80 -5.08 6.74
C GLY A 145 -10.27 -4.67 6.93
N ARG A 146 -10.52 -3.66 7.77
CA ARG A 146 -11.85 -3.02 7.96
C ARG A 146 -11.99 -1.66 7.27
N ALA A 147 -10.94 -1.19 6.59
CA ALA A 147 -10.91 0.07 5.86
C ALA A 147 -11.24 1.32 6.71
N HIS A 148 -10.90 1.28 8.01
CA HIS A 148 -11.11 2.43 8.90
C HIS A 148 -10.31 3.65 8.46
N LEU A 149 -9.08 3.48 7.96
CA LEU A 149 -8.31 4.61 7.42
C LEU A 149 -8.99 5.16 6.16
N SER A 150 -9.41 4.32 5.22
CA SER A 150 -10.17 4.75 4.04
C SER A 150 -11.45 5.51 4.40
N ARG A 151 -12.20 5.06 5.43
CA ARG A 151 -13.40 5.77 5.92
C ARG A 151 -13.08 7.17 6.43
N GLU A 152 -12.00 7.32 7.19
CA GLU A 152 -11.60 8.63 7.71
C GLU A 152 -11.03 9.55 6.62
N MET A 153 -10.36 9.00 5.60
CA MET A 153 -9.95 9.77 4.42
C MET A 153 -11.17 10.30 3.64
N LEU A 154 -12.21 9.47 3.47
CA LEU A 154 -13.49 9.89 2.88
C LEU A 154 -14.17 10.99 3.73
N ARG A 155 -14.20 10.83 5.06
CA ARG A 155 -14.73 11.84 6.01
C ARG A 155 -13.97 13.16 5.96
N GLN A 156 -12.65 13.13 5.79
CA GLN A 156 -11.79 14.30 5.65
C GLN A 156 -11.96 15.01 4.28
N GLY A 157 -12.66 14.40 3.32
CA GLY A 157 -12.95 15.00 2.01
C GLY A 157 -12.07 14.51 0.86
N PHE A 158 -11.29 13.45 1.04
CA PHE A 158 -10.59 12.77 -0.05
C PHE A 158 -11.54 11.76 -0.68
N HIS A 159 -12.00 12.03 -1.91
CA HIS A 159 -13.11 11.30 -2.52
C HIS A 159 -12.66 10.24 -3.54
N GLN A 160 -11.49 10.40 -4.15
CA GLN A 160 -10.92 9.41 -5.07
C GLN A 160 -9.93 8.53 -4.32
N GLY A 161 -10.44 7.47 -3.68
CA GLY A 161 -9.64 6.50 -2.94
C GLY A 161 -9.68 5.11 -3.54
N ALA A 162 -8.81 4.23 -3.06
CA ALA A 162 -8.91 2.79 -3.24
C ALA A 162 -8.65 2.08 -1.90
N SER A 163 -9.46 1.06 -1.58
CA SER A 163 -9.31 0.29 -0.35
C SER A 163 -9.13 -1.19 -0.69
N VAL A 164 -7.93 -1.71 -0.45
CA VAL A 164 -7.41 -2.88 -1.15
C VAL A 164 -7.18 -4.02 -0.16
N ASP A 165 -8.13 -4.94 -0.10
CA ASP A 165 -8.03 -6.16 0.71
C ASP A 165 -8.70 -7.36 0.03
N ILE A 166 -8.10 -8.55 0.17
CA ILE A 166 -8.65 -9.83 -0.30
C ILE A 166 -10.01 -10.14 0.34
N LEU A 167 -10.29 -9.57 1.52
CA LEU A 167 -11.60 -9.64 2.17
C LEU A 167 -12.71 -8.92 1.38
N PHE A 168 -12.37 -7.96 0.53
CA PHE A 168 -13.34 -7.17 -0.25
C PHE A 168 -13.54 -7.72 -1.65
N HIS A 169 -12.45 -8.11 -2.32
CA HIS A 169 -12.49 -8.55 -3.71
C HIS A 169 -11.40 -9.61 -4.01
N PRO A 170 -11.68 -10.71 -4.74
CA PRO A 170 -10.66 -11.71 -5.06
C PRO A 170 -9.52 -11.17 -5.93
N HIS A 171 -9.75 -10.11 -6.72
CA HIS A 171 -8.67 -9.42 -7.45
C HIS A 171 -7.86 -8.45 -6.57
N HIS A 172 -8.01 -8.47 -5.24
CA HIS A 172 -7.09 -7.80 -4.32
C HIS A 172 -6.00 -8.73 -3.75
N ASP A 173 -6.03 -10.04 -4.04
CA ASP A 173 -4.95 -10.95 -3.66
C ASP A 173 -3.66 -10.62 -4.41
N MET A 174 -2.75 -9.89 -3.77
CA MET A 174 -1.43 -9.52 -4.27
C MET A 174 -0.54 -10.70 -4.70
N LEU A 175 -0.86 -11.93 -4.28
CA LEU A 175 -0.11 -13.14 -4.67
C LEU A 175 -0.68 -13.82 -5.93
N SER A 176 -1.86 -13.38 -6.40
CA SER A 176 -2.41 -13.77 -7.69
C SER A 176 -1.94 -12.82 -8.80
N SER A 177 -1.73 -13.31 -10.03
CA SER A 177 -1.27 -12.46 -11.14
C SER A 177 -2.24 -11.28 -11.42
N LYS A 178 -3.56 -11.49 -11.22
CA LYS A 178 -4.59 -10.46 -11.34
C LYS A 178 -4.57 -9.43 -10.21
N GLY A 179 -4.35 -9.86 -8.97
CA GLY A 179 -4.31 -8.94 -7.84
C GLY A 179 -3.01 -8.17 -7.74
N LEU A 180 -1.88 -8.82 -8.01
CA LEU A 180 -0.61 -8.14 -8.25
C LEU A 180 -0.74 -7.05 -9.33
N ARG A 181 -1.44 -7.37 -10.43
CA ARG A 181 -1.75 -6.40 -11.48
C ARG A 181 -2.64 -5.26 -10.99
N THR A 182 -3.68 -5.55 -10.22
CA THR A 182 -4.59 -4.55 -9.63
C THR A 182 -3.84 -3.59 -8.70
N TRP A 183 -2.94 -4.12 -7.86
CA TRP A 183 -2.09 -3.33 -6.95
C TRP A 183 -1.20 -2.34 -7.72
N PHE A 184 -0.53 -2.80 -8.79
CA PHE A 184 0.21 -1.88 -9.66
C PHE A 184 -0.69 -0.87 -10.36
N ASP A 185 -1.84 -1.30 -10.89
CA ASP A 185 -2.76 -0.43 -11.62
C ASP A 185 -3.25 0.73 -10.72
N MET A 186 -3.50 0.47 -9.43
CA MET A 186 -3.80 1.49 -8.43
C MET A 186 -2.62 2.45 -8.22
N VAL A 187 -1.39 1.96 -8.05
CA VAL A 187 -0.19 2.82 -7.93
C VAL A 187 0.00 3.69 -9.18
N VAL A 188 -0.26 3.18 -10.39
CA VAL A 188 -0.11 3.98 -11.63
C VAL A 188 -1.32 4.90 -11.92
N ALA A 189 -2.44 4.74 -11.21
CA ALA A 189 -3.65 5.58 -11.32
C ALA A 189 -3.72 6.70 -10.27
N SER A 190 -2.79 6.71 -9.32
CA SER A 190 -2.66 7.77 -8.32
C SER A 190 -2.18 9.09 -8.90
N ARG A 191 -2.54 10.19 -8.25
CA ARG A 191 -1.95 11.50 -8.51
C ARG A 191 -0.61 11.65 -7.80
N ARG A 192 0.15 12.69 -8.15
CA ARG A 192 1.30 13.14 -7.35
C ARG A 192 0.86 13.45 -5.91
N LYS A 193 1.77 13.23 -4.97
CA LYS A 193 1.53 13.28 -3.51
C LYS A 193 0.37 12.37 -3.02
N SER A 194 -0.08 11.35 -3.77
CA SER A 194 -1.10 10.40 -3.27
C SER A 194 -0.60 9.61 -2.05
N LEU A 195 -1.44 9.37 -1.05
CA LEU A 195 -1.07 8.57 0.13
C LEU A 195 -1.19 7.07 -0.15
N HIS A 196 -0.08 6.34 -0.17
CA HIS A 196 -0.10 4.88 -0.27
C HIS A 196 0.22 4.27 1.09
N TRP A 197 -0.81 3.84 1.81
CA TRP A 197 -0.68 3.25 3.15
C TRP A 197 -0.60 1.73 3.08
N PHE A 198 0.51 1.14 3.52
CA PHE A 198 0.77 -0.29 3.48
C PHE A 198 0.64 -0.91 4.87
N ALA A 199 -0.36 -1.76 5.07
CA ALA A 199 -0.63 -2.52 6.29
C ALA A 199 -0.28 -4.01 6.14
N THR A 200 0.81 -4.33 5.42
CA THR A 200 1.14 -5.70 4.98
C THR A 200 1.16 -6.71 6.11
N ARG A 201 0.53 -7.87 5.90
CA ARG A 201 0.25 -8.87 6.94
C ARG A 201 1.52 -9.28 7.71
N CYS A 202 1.57 -8.89 8.98
CA CYS A 202 2.73 -9.07 9.85
C CYS A 202 2.81 -10.46 10.54
N SER A 203 1.85 -11.35 10.32
CA SER A 203 1.63 -12.55 11.15
C SER A 203 2.78 -13.57 11.19
N SER A 204 3.69 -13.56 10.21
CA SER A 204 4.92 -14.39 10.25
C SER A 204 6.16 -13.63 10.73
N PHE A 205 6.07 -12.32 10.89
CA PHE A 205 7.18 -11.40 11.16
C PHE A 205 7.22 -10.90 12.61
N VAL A 206 6.14 -11.07 13.37
CA VAL A 206 6.05 -10.64 14.78
C VAL A 206 6.74 -11.61 15.75
N PRO A 207 7.23 -11.15 16.92
CA PRO A 207 7.96 -12.00 17.87
C PRO A 207 7.15 -13.17 18.42
N LEU A 208 5.83 -13.03 18.54
CA LEU A 208 4.90 -14.08 18.95
C LEU A 208 4.98 -15.35 18.08
N CYS A 209 5.47 -15.24 16.85
CA CYS A 209 5.58 -16.35 15.90
C CYS A 209 7.02 -16.81 15.67
N ILE A 210 8.02 -16.21 16.32
CA ILE A 210 9.45 -16.44 16.00
C ILE A 210 9.88 -17.91 16.19
N SER A 211 9.32 -18.61 17.18
CA SER A 211 9.59 -20.04 17.42
C SER A 211 9.06 -20.97 16.31
N GLN A 212 8.17 -20.47 15.45
CA GLN A 212 7.60 -21.21 14.33
C GLN A 212 8.03 -20.67 12.97
N SER A 213 8.24 -19.36 12.84
CA SER A 213 8.70 -18.74 11.60
C SER A 213 10.22 -18.77 11.45
N ILE A 214 10.96 -18.89 12.56
CA ILE A 214 12.43 -19.03 12.59
C ILE A 214 13.11 -17.83 11.87
N ARG A 215 12.48 -16.64 11.88
CA ARG A 215 13.02 -15.45 11.22
C ARG A 215 14.11 -14.81 12.07
N TYR A 216 15.36 -15.08 11.72
CA TYR A 216 16.55 -14.55 12.41
C TYR A 216 17.52 -13.90 11.41
N GLU A 217 18.52 -13.19 11.90
CA GLU A 217 19.45 -12.42 11.06
C GLU A 217 20.30 -13.35 10.18
N GLU A 218 20.65 -14.52 10.69
CA GLU A 218 21.42 -15.58 10.03
C GLU A 218 20.74 -16.13 8.77
N ASN A 219 19.40 -16.00 8.66
CA ASN A 219 18.66 -16.30 7.43
C ASN A 219 18.08 -15.06 6.74
N SER A 220 18.67 -13.88 6.99
CA SER A 220 18.21 -12.59 6.46
C SER A 220 16.72 -12.33 6.72
N PHE A 221 16.22 -12.83 7.84
CA PHE A 221 14.82 -12.79 8.28
C PHE A 221 13.82 -13.51 7.35
N TYR A 222 14.25 -14.31 6.37
CA TYR A 222 13.34 -15.10 5.50
C TYR A 222 12.64 -16.26 6.20
N GLY A 223 13.20 -16.74 7.32
CA GLY A 223 12.61 -17.79 8.12
C GLY A 223 12.61 -19.19 7.50
N ASP A 224 11.83 -20.09 8.10
CA ASP A 224 11.60 -21.45 7.62
C ASP A 224 10.69 -21.46 6.37
N ARG A 225 11.31 -21.33 5.20
CA ARG A 225 10.63 -21.35 3.89
C ARG A 225 9.97 -22.68 3.54
N SER A 226 10.14 -23.75 4.33
CA SER A 226 9.34 -24.98 4.16
C SER A 226 7.87 -24.79 4.58
N ARG A 227 7.57 -23.72 5.32
CA ARG A 227 6.24 -23.40 5.83
C ARG A 227 5.50 -22.44 4.88
N PRO A 228 4.34 -22.83 4.31
CA PRO A 228 3.63 -22.00 3.33
C PRO A 228 3.31 -20.58 3.79
N TRP A 229 2.93 -20.38 5.06
CA TRP A 229 2.60 -19.07 5.63
C TRP A 229 3.83 -18.16 5.85
N VAL A 230 5.03 -18.74 5.97
CA VAL A 230 6.30 -17.99 6.02
C VAL A 230 6.67 -17.53 4.62
N GLU A 231 6.58 -18.42 3.63
CA GLU A 231 6.88 -18.09 2.24
C GLU A 231 5.86 -17.13 1.63
N GLN A 232 4.55 -17.29 1.92
CA GLN A 232 3.54 -16.29 1.58
C GLN A 232 3.91 -14.92 2.16
N GLY A 233 4.31 -14.84 3.44
CA GLY A 233 4.79 -13.59 4.03
C GLY A 233 5.98 -12.99 3.26
N ASN A 234 6.94 -13.82 2.84
CA ASN A 234 8.07 -13.38 2.01
C ASN A 234 7.59 -12.75 0.70
N LEU A 235 6.71 -13.44 -0.04
CA LEU A 235 6.17 -12.93 -1.30
C LEU A 235 5.38 -11.62 -1.08
N GLN A 236 4.59 -11.52 -0.01
CA GLN A 236 3.84 -10.29 0.31
C GLN A 236 4.78 -9.11 0.62
N GLN A 237 5.90 -9.36 1.30
CA GLN A 237 6.93 -8.36 1.52
C GLN A 237 7.60 -7.91 0.21
N GLU A 238 7.88 -8.83 -0.73
CA GLU A 238 8.45 -8.48 -2.04
C GLU A 238 7.53 -7.54 -2.82
N VAL A 239 6.23 -7.85 -2.88
CA VAL A 239 5.22 -6.99 -3.52
C VAL A 239 5.15 -5.63 -2.81
N THR A 240 5.15 -5.61 -1.48
CA THR A 240 5.14 -4.35 -0.70
C THR A 240 6.36 -3.49 -1.00
N ALA A 241 7.57 -4.07 -1.02
CA ALA A 241 8.80 -3.34 -1.34
C ALA A 241 8.74 -2.73 -2.75
N MET A 242 8.28 -3.52 -3.72
CA MET A 242 8.14 -3.09 -5.10
C MET A 242 7.09 -1.97 -5.23
N MET A 243 5.91 -2.11 -4.61
CA MET A 243 4.90 -1.03 -4.61
C MET A 243 5.41 0.23 -3.95
N MET A 244 6.11 0.14 -2.81
CA MET A 244 6.69 1.31 -2.13
C MET A 244 7.76 1.99 -2.99
N PHE A 245 8.59 1.22 -3.69
CA PHE A 245 9.55 1.75 -4.66
C PHE A 245 8.87 2.54 -5.78
N PHE A 246 7.87 1.95 -6.44
CA PHE A 246 7.11 2.65 -7.48
C PHE A 246 6.36 3.86 -6.92
N SER A 247 5.78 3.75 -5.72
CA SER A 247 5.11 4.89 -5.07
C SER A 247 6.05 6.09 -4.92
N PHE A 248 7.26 5.88 -4.41
CA PHE A 248 8.23 6.96 -4.22
C PHE A 248 8.78 7.49 -5.56
N LEU A 249 9.14 6.59 -6.49
CA LEU A 249 9.61 6.93 -7.85
C LEU A 249 8.63 7.85 -8.60
N LEU A 250 7.34 7.71 -8.30
CA LEU A 250 6.23 8.39 -8.96
C LEU A 250 5.69 9.56 -8.12
N ASP A 251 6.49 10.08 -7.18
CA ASP A 251 6.19 11.23 -6.31
C ASP A 251 4.90 11.06 -5.49
N CYS A 252 4.50 9.81 -5.19
CA CYS A 252 3.49 9.48 -4.19
C CYS A 252 4.14 9.32 -2.81
N ILE A 253 3.33 9.14 -1.77
CA ILE A 253 3.75 9.11 -0.38
C ILE A 253 3.50 7.71 0.20
N PRO A 254 4.43 6.76 -0.01
CA PRO A 254 4.38 5.46 0.64
C PRO A 254 4.61 5.60 2.16
N VAL A 255 3.71 5.00 2.94
CA VAL A 255 3.85 4.83 4.39
C VAL A 255 3.60 3.36 4.71
N LEU A 256 4.50 2.74 5.49
CA LEU A 256 4.37 1.35 5.93
C LEU A 256 4.11 1.30 7.43
N GLU A 257 2.97 0.72 7.83
CA GLU A 257 2.69 0.36 9.21
C GLU A 257 3.08 -1.10 9.46
N GLN A 258 3.73 -1.35 10.60
CA GLN A 258 3.96 -2.68 11.15
C GLN A 258 3.89 -2.61 12.68
N PRO A 259 3.63 -3.72 13.39
CA PRO A 259 3.92 -3.80 14.83
C PRO A 259 5.41 -3.58 15.10
N THR A 260 5.79 -2.91 16.19
CA THR A 260 7.20 -2.53 16.48
C THR A 260 8.17 -3.71 16.57
N GLY A 261 7.67 -4.91 16.94
CA GLY A 261 8.47 -6.14 16.95
C GLY A 261 8.61 -6.84 15.59
N SER A 262 7.90 -6.38 14.54
CA SER A 262 7.92 -7.00 13.22
C SER A 262 9.30 -6.87 12.57
N VAL A 263 9.80 -8.00 12.05
CA VAL A 263 11.03 -8.03 11.22
C VAL A 263 10.77 -7.83 9.73
N LEU A 264 9.52 -7.60 9.30
CA LEU A 264 9.16 -7.34 7.89
C LEU A 264 10.03 -6.23 7.24
N PRO A 265 10.29 -5.07 7.88
CA PRO A 265 11.15 -4.02 7.33
C PRO A 265 12.65 -4.39 7.22
N LYS A 266 13.07 -5.55 7.78
CA LYS A 266 14.47 -6.01 7.75
C LYS A 266 14.78 -6.94 6.58
N LEU A 267 13.77 -7.45 5.87
CA LEU A 267 14.02 -8.34 4.72
C LEU A 267 14.65 -7.53 3.57
N PRO A 268 15.59 -8.13 2.80
CA PRO A 268 16.47 -7.39 1.89
C PRO A 268 15.81 -6.37 0.97
N SER A 269 14.80 -6.74 0.16
CA SER A 269 14.21 -5.81 -0.82
C SER A 269 13.56 -4.60 -0.15
N LEU A 270 12.77 -4.82 0.90
CA LEU A 270 12.10 -3.72 1.61
C LEU A 270 13.10 -2.86 2.38
N ARG A 271 14.07 -3.48 3.07
CA ARG A 271 15.16 -2.76 3.74
C ARG A 271 15.92 -1.88 2.74
N ASN A 272 16.26 -2.42 1.57
CA ASN A 272 16.99 -1.69 0.53
C ASN A 272 16.15 -0.50 0.00
N VAL A 273 14.84 -0.67 -0.23
CA VAL A 273 13.93 0.43 -0.61
C VAL A 273 13.83 1.50 0.49
N LEU A 274 13.65 1.10 1.75
CA LEU A 274 13.57 2.01 2.90
C LEU A 274 14.88 2.79 3.10
N TRP A 275 16.05 2.18 2.84
CA TRP A 275 17.34 2.84 2.97
C TRP A 275 17.66 3.76 1.79
N PHE A 276 17.40 3.32 0.56
CA PHE A 276 17.69 4.08 -0.66
C PHE A 276 16.93 5.42 -0.72
N PHE A 277 15.68 5.42 -0.25
CA PHE A 277 14.83 6.62 -0.19
C PHE A 277 14.82 7.31 1.19
N ASP A 278 15.75 6.97 2.07
CA ASP A 278 15.89 7.52 3.43
C ASP A 278 14.56 7.58 4.21
N PHE A 279 13.98 6.43 4.52
CA PHE A 279 12.80 6.32 5.37
C PHE A 279 13.20 6.33 6.85
N LYS A 280 12.50 7.15 7.63
CA LYS A 280 12.59 7.14 9.10
C LYS A 280 11.46 6.32 9.72
N LYS A 281 11.75 5.74 10.88
CA LYS A 281 10.80 4.98 11.69
C LYS A 281 10.29 5.83 12.85
N THR A 282 8.99 6.10 12.86
CA THR A 282 8.27 6.73 13.97
C THR A 282 7.54 5.66 14.77
N VAL A 283 7.62 5.70 16.10
CA VAL A 283 6.88 4.76 16.98
C VAL A 283 5.62 5.42 17.51
N THR A 284 4.52 4.67 17.53
CA THR A 284 3.25 5.09 18.12
C THR A 284 2.50 3.89 18.71
N TYR A 285 1.35 4.11 19.35
CA TYR A 285 0.61 3.07 20.06
C TYR A 285 -0.89 3.17 19.75
N MET A 286 -1.54 2.05 19.43
CA MET A 286 -2.98 2.06 19.07
C MET A 286 -3.86 2.61 20.19
N GLY A 287 -3.55 2.30 21.44
CA GLY A 287 -4.26 2.84 22.61
C GLY A 287 -4.16 4.36 22.79
N SER A 288 -3.20 5.03 22.16
CA SER A 288 -3.14 6.50 22.11
C SER A 288 -4.21 7.10 21.19
N PHE A 289 -4.91 6.26 20.42
CA PHE A 289 -5.98 6.56 19.50
C PHE A 289 -7.23 5.74 19.86
N ALA A 290 -7.60 5.73 21.15
CA ALA A 290 -8.76 4.99 21.69
C ALA A 290 -8.77 3.45 21.49
N GLY A 291 -7.65 2.84 21.04
CA GLY A 291 -7.56 1.39 20.96
C GLY A 291 -7.61 0.69 22.33
N PRO A 292 -8.14 -0.53 22.43
CA PRO A 292 -8.28 -1.25 23.71
C PRO A 292 -6.93 -1.70 24.31
N THR A 293 -5.84 -1.64 23.56
CA THR A 293 -4.51 -2.11 23.99
C THR A 293 -3.42 -1.11 23.64
N SER A 294 -2.34 -1.09 24.43
CA SER A 294 -1.12 -0.34 24.11
C SER A 294 -0.29 -1.03 23.00
N LYS A 295 -0.92 -1.54 21.93
CA LYS A 295 -0.25 -2.21 20.78
C LYS A 295 0.78 -1.25 20.18
N PRO A 296 2.08 -1.58 20.21
CA PRO A 296 3.13 -0.71 19.68
C PRO A 296 3.26 -0.89 18.16
N LEU A 297 3.19 0.22 17.44
CA LEU A 297 3.35 0.29 15.98
C LEU A 297 4.66 1.03 15.63
N GLN A 298 5.27 0.62 14.53
CA GLN A 298 6.32 1.32 13.82
C GLN A 298 5.77 1.79 12.48
N ILE A 299 5.78 3.10 12.27
CA ILE A 299 5.37 3.77 11.04
C ILE A 299 6.65 4.16 10.30
N TRP A 300 6.89 3.53 9.15
CA TRP A 300 8.00 3.85 8.27
C TRP A 300 7.51 4.80 7.17
N HIS A 301 8.14 5.95 7.07
CA HIS A 301 7.76 6.99 6.12
C HIS A 301 8.98 7.81 5.69
N PRO A 302 8.93 8.57 4.59
CA PRO A 302 10.05 9.38 4.11
C PRO A 302 10.62 10.30 5.21
N SER A 303 11.94 10.40 5.31
CA SER A 303 12.58 11.30 6.29
C SER A 303 12.29 12.77 6.00
N SER A 304 12.22 13.09 4.71
CA SER A 304 12.23 14.41 4.09
C SER A 304 11.03 14.58 3.14
N GLY A 305 10.91 15.75 2.50
CA GLY A 305 9.77 16.09 1.66
C GLY A 305 8.43 16.07 2.42
N PRO A 306 7.29 15.97 1.72
CA PRO A 306 5.97 15.98 2.36
C PRO A 306 5.75 14.78 3.28
N GLY A 307 6.25 13.59 2.91
CA GLY A 307 6.16 12.38 3.74
C GLY A 307 6.82 12.50 5.12
N SER A 308 7.71 13.49 5.32
CA SER A 308 8.32 13.75 6.63
C SER A 308 7.33 14.11 7.74
N LEU A 309 6.15 14.66 7.38
CA LEU A 309 5.11 15.09 8.31
C LEU A 309 4.44 13.94 9.06
N PHE A 310 4.50 12.70 8.56
CA PHE A 310 4.03 11.51 9.29
C PHE A 310 4.76 11.24 10.61
N ALA A 311 5.84 11.98 10.92
CA ALA A 311 6.44 11.98 12.26
C ALA A 311 5.46 12.49 13.33
N ALA A 312 4.49 13.32 12.96
CA ALA A 312 3.45 13.82 13.85
C ALA A 312 2.49 12.74 14.38
N ILE A 313 2.53 11.52 13.84
CA ILE A 313 1.76 10.37 14.37
C ILE A 313 2.35 9.81 15.67
N ALA A 314 3.56 10.22 16.06
CA ALA A 314 4.21 9.81 17.29
C ALA A 314 3.33 10.08 18.52
N ARG A 315 3.13 9.06 19.36
CA ARG A 315 2.43 9.19 20.65
C ARG A 315 3.20 8.42 21.73
N PRO A 316 3.19 8.90 22.99
CA PRO A 316 3.72 8.12 24.10
C PRO A 316 2.86 6.88 24.33
N ARG A 317 3.46 5.83 24.94
CA ARG A 317 2.71 4.65 25.37
C ARG A 317 1.65 5.06 26.38
N PRO A 318 0.37 4.68 26.20
CA PRO A 318 -0.65 4.85 27.23
C PRO A 318 -0.51 3.76 28.30
N ASP A 319 -0.72 4.16 29.55
CA ASP A 319 -0.75 3.27 30.71
C ASP A 319 -2.16 2.73 30.96
N GLY A 320 -2.26 1.63 31.71
CA GLY A 320 -3.54 1.09 32.21
C GLY A 320 -4.41 0.34 31.18
N LEU A 321 -3.93 0.11 29.96
CA LEU A 321 -4.62 -0.69 28.94
C LEU A 321 -4.16 -2.16 28.93
N ASP A 322 -4.95 -3.01 28.27
CA ASP A 322 -4.71 -4.44 28.18
C ASP A 322 -3.48 -4.81 27.33
N ASN A 323 -2.89 -5.96 27.65
CA ASN A 323 -1.74 -6.52 26.94
C ASN A 323 -2.18 -7.62 25.96
N LEU A 324 -1.65 -7.56 24.73
CA LEU A 324 -1.92 -8.55 23.67
C LEU A 324 -1.34 -9.95 23.94
N ALA A 325 -0.49 -10.10 24.94
CA ALA A 325 0.09 -11.37 25.33
C ALA A 325 0.31 -11.44 26.84
N SER A 326 0.08 -12.61 27.42
CA SER A 326 0.51 -12.95 28.78
C SER A 326 1.92 -13.53 28.75
N SER A 327 2.76 -13.14 29.71
CA SER A 327 4.03 -13.81 29.98
C SER A 327 3.81 -15.06 30.84
N GLY A 328 4.66 -16.06 30.64
CA GLY A 328 4.69 -17.30 31.39
C GLY A 328 6.10 -17.85 31.52
N GLN A 329 6.20 -19.09 32.03
CA GLN A 329 7.44 -19.87 32.05
C GLN A 329 7.22 -21.20 31.32
N SER A 330 8.22 -21.62 30.57
CA SER A 330 8.35 -22.97 30.00
C SER A 330 8.83 -23.96 31.08
N TRP A 331 8.79 -25.25 30.75
CA TRP A 331 9.26 -26.35 31.59
C TRP A 331 10.77 -26.27 31.92
N ASP A 332 11.54 -25.57 31.11
CA ASP A 332 12.98 -25.31 31.28
C ASP A 332 13.28 -23.98 32.00
N GLY A 333 12.24 -23.27 32.48
CA GLY A 333 12.36 -21.98 33.15
C GLY A 333 12.52 -20.78 32.20
N SER A 334 12.57 -20.99 30.88
CA SER A 334 12.61 -19.88 29.91
C SER A 334 11.30 -19.11 29.88
N HIS A 335 11.36 -17.80 29.60
CA HIS A 335 10.15 -16.99 29.48
C HIS A 335 9.38 -17.30 28.20
N THR A 336 8.09 -17.58 28.33
CA THR A 336 7.17 -17.79 27.22
C THR A 336 6.21 -16.61 27.10
N TYR A 337 5.72 -16.35 25.89
CA TYR A 337 4.66 -15.39 25.62
C TYR A 337 3.52 -16.12 24.92
N THR A 338 2.31 -16.00 25.47
CA THR A 338 1.09 -16.54 24.84
C THR A 338 0.21 -15.37 24.45
N GLY A 339 -0.07 -15.24 23.15
CA GLY A 339 -0.96 -14.20 22.64
C GLY A 339 -2.41 -14.44 23.06
N ASN A 340 -3.09 -13.41 23.54
CA ASN A 340 -4.54 -13.46 23.76
C ASN A 340 -5.23 -13.37 22.39
N LYS A 341 -5.87 -14.45 21.94
CA LYS A 341 -6.42 -14.55 20.57
C LYS A 341 -7.49 -13.51 20.26
N GLU A 342 -8.37 -13.23 21.21
CA GLU A 342 -9.49 -12.29 21.02
C GLU A 342 -8.95 -10.85 20.88
N MET A 343 -8.11 -10.44 21.82
CA MET A 343 -7.46 -9.12 21.80
C MET A 343 -6.52 -8.97 20.59
N LEU A 344 -5.86 -10.05 20.15
CA LEU A 344 -5.04 -10.03 18.93
C LEU A 344 -5.89 -9.69 17.71
N ILE A 345 -7.01 -10.40 17.50
CA ILE A 345 -7.93 -10.17 16.37
C ILE A 345 -8.48 -8.74 16.42
N GLU A 346 -8.96 -8.28 17.58
CA GLU A 346 -9.47 -6.91 17.72
C GLU A 346 -8.39 -5.87 17.37
N SER A 347 -7.15 -6.12 17.79
CA SER A 347 -6.00 -5.26 17.52
C SER A 347 -5.47 -5.30 16.08
N GLU A 348 -6.02 -6.15 15.19
CA GLU A 348 -5.68 -6.14 13.76
C GLU A 348 -6.27 -4.92 13.03
N HIS A 349 -7.21 -4.21 13.65
CA HIS A 349 -7.92 -3.09 13.02
C HIS A 349 -7.45 -1.73 13.52
N TYR A 350 -7.42 -0.73 12.62
CA TYR A 350 -7.24 0.67 12.99
C TYR A 350 -8.50 1.22 13.66
N THR A 351 -8.32 2.14 14.61
CA THR A 351 -9.43 2.91 15.17
C THR A 351 -9.77 4.10 14.28
N PRO A 352 -11.00 4.65 14.37
CA PRO A 352 -11.35 5.92 13.73
C PRO A 352 -10.38 7.05 14.08
N GLU A 353 -9.96 7.16 15.35
CA GLU A 353 -9.04 8.20 15.81
C GLU A 353 -7.65 8.08 15.18
N PHE A 354 -7.19 6.86 14.88
CA PHE A 354 -5.94 6.63 14.15
C PHE A 354 -6.08 7.05 12.68
N GLY A 355 -7.16 6.62 12.03
CA GLY A 355 -7.47 7.01 10.65
C GLY A 355 -7.61 8.53 10.48
N ALA A 356 -8.33 9.19 11.40
CA ALA A 356 -8.51 10.64 11.40
C ALA A 356 -7.18 11.37 11.61
N CYS A 357 -6.30 10.87 12.49
CA CYS A 357 -4.96 11.44 12.64
C CYS A 357 -4.12 11.31 11.35
N VAL A 358 -4.21 10.18 10.64
CA VAL A 358 -3.55 10.00 9.34
C VAL A 358 -4.11 10.96 8.30
N ALA A 359 -5.43 11.09 8.20
CA ALA A 359 -6.10 11.98 7.26
C ALA A 359 -5.76 13.46 7.52
N GLN A 360 -5.71 13.89 8.78
CA GLN A 360 -5.30 15.24 9.17
C GLN A 360 -3.83 15.56 8.85
N ILE A 361 -2.93 14.57 8.95
CA ILE A 361 -1.53 14.74 8.52
C ILE A 361 -1.47 14.84 6.99
N TYR A 362 -2.28 14.06 6.28
CA TYR A 362 -2.33 14.09 4.82
C TYR A 362 -2.93 15.39 4.25
N GLU A 363 -3.94 15.96 4.92
CA GLU A 363 -4.48 17.30 4.61
C GLU A 363 -3.38 18.38 4.66
N GLN A 364 -2.53 18.36 5.68
CA GLN A 364 -1.41 19.31 5.83
C GLN A 364 -0.40 19.19 4.69
N ILE A 365 -0.16 17.96 4.20
CA ILE A 365 0.70 17.69 3.04
C ILE A 365 0.10 18.26 1.74
N ARG A 366 -1.21 18.13 1.55
CA ARG A 366 -1.89 18.68 0.36
C ARG A 366 -1.92 20.22 0.38
N ALA A 367 -2.02 20.82 1.56
CA ALA A 367 -2.01 22.27 1.75
C ALA A 367 -0.63 22.93 1.56
N SER A 368 0.44 22.15 1.38
CA SER A 368 1.84 22.61 1.18
C SER A 368 2.39 22.26 -0.20
#